data_AF-A0A952PAD7-F1
#
_entry.id   AF-A0A952PAD7-F1
#
_cell.length_a   1.000
_cell.length_b   1.000
_cell.length_c   1.000
_cell.angle_alpha   90.00
_cell.angle_beta   90.00
_cell.angle_gamma   90.00
#
_symmetry.space_group_name_H-M   'P 1'
#
loop_
_entity.id
_entity.type
_entity.pdbx_description
1 polymer ?
#
loop_
_entity_poly.entity_id
_entity_poly.type
_entity_poly.pdbx_seq_one_letter_code
_entity_poly.pdbx_strand_id
1 'polypeptide(L)'
;MDKKQLFTAVAILLGTFVLLIGTFVGIYYLYPELLGFAPKKDIKAQLAHKTDDKKKKDGTDSLAISSEESDTNEVILTYDSLKLMTNALKDSLEYKNLTVKVYSDSISALVKRIVEFNDIENQMRDSVKLLKNQMSKVLVELRQTRELVNDTDSLRYEKLDSLNDENIQKFAKIYNNTGPAEVAKILERLDGKDAARILKLMQPKKAGKVLESMKPEFAAEILLKGNY
;
A
#
# COMPACT_ATOMS: atom_id res chain seq x y z
N MET A 1 9.45 6.33 24.03
CA MET A 1 8.22 5.59 23.68
C MET A 1 8.09 4.44 24.64
N ASP A 2 6.98 4.37 25.36
CA ASP A 2 6.82 3.46 26.50
C ASP A 2 6.59 2.02 26.01
N LYS A 3 7.14 1.00 26.71
CA LYS A 3 7.05 -0.41 26.24
C LYS A 3 5.61 -0.87 26.05
N LYS A 4 4.69 -0.31 26.84
CA LYS A 4 3.24 -0.55 26.74
C LYS A 4 2.65 0.01 25.44
N GLN A 5 3.05 1.21 25.02
CA GLN A 5 2.57 1.83 23.78
C GLN A 5 3.06 1.09 22.55
N LEU A 6 4.28 0.54 22.59
CA LEU A 6 4.82 -0.27 21.49
C LEU A 6 4.04 -1.58 21.33
N PHE A 7 3.67 -2.24 22.44
CA PHE A 7 2.87 -3.46 22.39
C PHE A 7 1.46 -3.21 21.84
N THR A 8 0.81 -2.13 22.25
CA THR A 8 -0.52 -1.75 21.73
C THR A 8 -0.48 -1.46 20.23
N ALA A 9 0.56 -0.76 19.76
CA ALA A 9 0.71 -0.47 18.33
C ALA A 9 0.88 -1.74 17.49
N VAL A 10 1.66 -2.72 17.98
CA VAL A 10 1.85 -4.01 17.30
C VAL A 10 0.57 -4.84 17.28
N ALA A 11 -0.20 -4.84 18.37
CA ALA A 11 -1.48 -5.55 18.44
C ALA A 11 -2.52 -4.99 17.45
N ILE A 12 -2.59 -3.66 17.31
CA ILE A 12 -3.47 -3.00 16.33
C ILE A 12 -3.06 -3.37 14.91
N LEU A 13 -1.76 -3.38 14.62
CA LEU A 13 -1.22 -3.68 13.29
C LEU A 13 -1.46 -5.14 12.88
N LEU A 14 -1.36 -6.07 13.83
CA LEU A 14 -1.74 -7.48 13.61
C LEU A 14 -3.25 -7.64 13.39
N GLY A 15 -4.07 -6.93 14.18
CA GLY A 15 -5.53 -6.98 14.06
C GLY A 15 -6.03 -6.50 12.69
N THR A 16 -5.48 -5.40 12.18
CA THR A 16 -5.85 -4.87 10.85
C THR A 16 -5.41 -5.81 9.72
N PHE A 17 -4.28 -6.48 9.87
CA PHE A 17 -3.79 -7.45 8.88
C PHE A 17 -4.72 -8.67 8.74
N VAL A 18 -5.19 -9.22 9.86
CA VAL A 18 -6.15 -10.33 9.86
C VAL A 18 -7.48 -9.91 9.23
N LEU A 19 -7.95 -8.69 9.52
CA LEU A 19 -9.18 -8.14 8.93
C LEU A 19 -9.06 -7.98 7.41
N LEU A 20 -7.92 -7.52 6.91
CA LEU A 20 -7.64 -7.38 5.47
C LEU A 20 -7.62 -8.73 4.74
N ILE A 21 -7.01 -9.75 5.34
CA ILE A 21 -7.01 -11.09 4.76
C ILE A 21 -8.43 -11.67 4.76
N GLY A 22 -9.17 -11.50 5.85
CA GLY A 22 -10.55 -11.97 5.96
C GLY A 22 -11.48 -11.33 4.93
N THR A 23 -11.39 -10.01 4.72
CA THR A 23 -12.18 -9.33 3.69
C THR A 23 -11.77 -9.77 2.29
N PHE A 24 -10.48 -9.97 2.03
CA PHE A 24 -10.00 -10.46 0.74
C PHE A 24 -10.52 -11.86 0.41
N VAL A 25 -10.46 -12.79 1.37
CA VAL A 25 -10.99 -14.16 1.21
C VAL A 25 -12.51 -14.16 1.03
N GLY A 26 -13.24 -13.30 1.76
CA GLY A 26 -14.68 -13.13 1.61
C GLY A 26 -15.07 -12.65 0.22
N ILE A 27 -14.38 -11.63 -0.30
CA ILE A 27 -14.59 -11.10 -1.65
C ILE A 27 -14.24 -12.16 -2.71
N TYR A 28 -13.16 -12.93 -2.49
CA TYR A 28 -12.78 -14.02 -3.39
C TYR A 28 -13.88 -15.09 -3.52
N TYR A 29 -14.53 -15.45 -2.41
CA TYR A 29 -15.62 -16.43 -2.43
C TYR A 29 -16.93 -15.89 -3.01
N LEU A 30 -17.26 -14.61 -2.76
CA LEU A 30 -18.54 -14.04 -3.15
C LEU A 30 -18.53 -13.47 -4.59
N TYR A 31 -17.40 -12.89 -5.03
CA TYR A 31 -17.29 -12.17 -6.30
C TYR A 31 -15.94 -12.44 -7.00
N PRO A 32 -15.65 -13.68 -7.44
CA PRO A 32 -14.40 -14.00 -8.15
C PRO A 32 -14.25 -13.24 -9.48
N GLU A 33 -15.36 -12.79 -10.07
CA GLU A 33 -15.38 -12.01 -11.33
C GLU A 33 -14.70 -10.64 -11.18
N LEU A 34 -14.76 -10.03 -10.00
CA LEU A 34 -14.17 -8.71 -9.73
C LEU A 34 -12.63 -8.75 -9.69
N LEU A 35 -12.07 -9.95 -9.47
CA LEU A 35 -10.63 -10.22 -9.48
C LEU A 35 -10.13 -10.75 -10.85
N GLY A 36 -11.00 -10.78 -11.88
CA GLY A 36 -10.63 -11.22 -13.22
C GLY A 36 -10.49 -12.73 -13.39
N PHE A 37 -10.93 -13.53 -12.42
CA PHE A 37 -10.98 -14.98 -12.55
C PHE A 37 -12.25 -15.39 -13.30
N ALA A 38 -12.12 -16.23 -14.32
CA ALA A 38 -13.26 -16.73 -15.08
C ALA A 38 -14.17 -17.58 -14.16
N PRO A 39 -15.50 -17.39 -14.21
CA PRO A 39 -16.42 -18.20 -13.41
C PRO A 39 -16.25 -19.68 -13.79
N LYS A 40 -16.22 -20.56 -12.78
CA LYS A 40 -16.24 -22.01 -13.00
C LYS A 40 -17.56 -22.38 -13.70
N LYS A 41 -17.57 -22.34 -15.03
CA LYS A 41 -18.66 -22.91 -15.83
C LYS A 41 -18.62 -24.42 -15.67
N ASP A 42 -19.74 -24.99 -15.23
CA ASP A 42 -19.93 -26.43 -15.16
C ASP A 42 -19.70 -27.08 -16.52
N ILE A 43 -18.56 -27.76 -16.64
CA ILE A 43 -18.09 -28.49 -17.84
C ILE A 43 -19.10 -29.56 -18.30
N LYS A 44 -20.06 -29.94 -17.45
CA LYS A 44 -21.06 -30.97 -17.76
C LYS A 44 -22.14 -30.53 -18.75
N ALA A 45 -22.38 -29.23 -18.97
CA ALA A 45 -23.43 -28.78 -19.88
C ALA A 45 -23.00 -28.74 -21.37
N GLN A 46 -21.70 -28.73 -21.69
CA GLN A 46 -21.22 -28.60 -23.08
C GLN A 46 -20.95 -29.95 -23.78
N LEU A 47 -20.89 -31.06 -23.04
CA LEU A 47 -20.70 -32.40 -23.62
C LEU A 47 -22.02 -33.08 -24.05
N ALA A 48 -23.18 -32.50 -23.73
CA ALA A 48 -24.49 -33.08 -24.05
C ALA A 48 -25.04 -32.69 -25.44
N HIS A 49 -24.40 -31.76 -26.17
CA HIS A 49 -25.01 -31.13 -27.35
C HIS A 49 -24.40 -31.52 -28.71
N LYS A 50 -23.56 -32.56 -28.79
CA LYS A 50 -22.84 -32.88 -30.04
C LYS A 50 -22.83 -34.35 -30.50
N THR A 51 -23.77 -35.16 -30.02
CA THR A 51 -24.00 -36.53 -30.48
C THR A 51 -25.48 -36.75 -30.72
N ASP A 52 -26.04 -36.08 -31.72
CA ASP A 52 -27.29 -36.49 -32.36
C ASP A 52 -27.44 -35.70 -33.66
N ASP A 53 -26.68 -36.07 -34.68
CA ASP A 53 -27.18 -35.95 -36.06
C ASP A 53 -26.32 -36.75 -37.04
N LYS A 54 -26.84 -37.93 -37.41
CA LYS A 54 -26.83 -38.55 -38.76
C LYS A 54 -27.10 -40.04 -38.65
N LYS A 55 -28.39 -40.37 -38.64
CA LYS A 55 -28.93 -41.70 -38.92
C LYS A 55 -29.91 -41.57 -40.09
N LYS A 56 -29.84 -42.51 -41.03
CA LYS A 56 -30.68 -42.76 -42.22
C LYS A 56 -30.39 -41.94 -43.49
N LYS A 57 -30.01 -42.64 -44.57
CA LYS A 57 -31.00 -43.16 -45.51
C LYS A 57 -30.42 -44.31 -46.36
N ASP A 58 -30.95 -45.51 -46.16
CA ASP A 58 -30.97 -46.58 -47.16
C ASP A 58 -31.75 -46.11 -48.39
N GLY A 59 -31.31 -46.56 -49.56
CA GLY A 59 -31.93 -46.29 -50.85
C GLY A 59 -31.24 -47.09 -51.94
N THR A 60 -31.30 -48.42 -51.84
CA THR A 60 -31.08 -49.35 -52.96
C THR A 60 -32.23 -49.21 -53.93
N ASP A 61 -32.02 -48.46 -55.01
CA ASP A 61 -32.82 -48.57 -56.22
C ASP A 61 -31.93 -49.14 -57.34
N SER A 62 -32.22 -50.39 -57.68
CA SER A 62 -31.74 -51.08 -58.87
C SER A 62 -32.35 -50.42 -60.12
N LEU A 63 -31.52 -49.84 -60.98
CA LEU A 63 -31.91 -49.42 -62.32
C LEU A 63 -31.34 -50.40 -63.36
N ALA A 64 -32.27 -51.08 -64.02
CA ALA A 64 -32.01 -51.94 -65.15
C ALA A 64 -31.46 -51.12 -66.32
N ILE A 65 -30.31 -51.55 -66.85
CA ILE A 65 -29.67 -50.99 -68.04
C ILE A 65 -30.39 -51.59 -69.25
N SER A 66 -31.25 -50.79 -69.88
CA SER A 66 -31.71 -50.99 -71.25
C SER A 66 -30.65 -50.41 -72.17
N SER A 67 -29.95 -51.28 -72.88
CA SER A 67 -28.96 -50.98 -73.90
C SER A 67 -29.63 -50.61 -75.22
N GLU A 68 -29.62 -49.33 -75.59
CA GLU A 68 -29.64 -48.83 -76.98
C GLU A 68 -29.71 -47.27 -77.01
N GLU A 69 -28.69 -46.59 -76.47
CA GLU A 69 -28.34 -45.16 -76.76
C GLU A 69 -27.07 -44.80 -75.97
N SER A 70 -25.92 -45.38 -76.37
CA SER A 70 -24.74 -45.53 -75.50
C SER A 70 -23.65 -44.45 -75.63
N ASP A 71 -23.69 -43.55 -76.62
CA ASP A 71 -22.57 -42.61 -76.80
C ASP A 71 -22.86 -41.17 -76.33
N THR A 72 -24.12 -40.76 -76.23
CA THR A 72 -24.49 -39.40 -75.78
C THR A 72 -24.72 -39.31 -74.27
N ASN A 73 -25.25 -40.36 -73.64
CA ASN A 73 -25.55 -40.39 -72.21
C ASN A 73 -24.29 -40.47 -71.33
N GLU A 74 -23.22 -41.14 -71.77
CA GLU A 74 -21.94 -41.20 -71.04
C GLU A 74 -21.25 -39.82 -71.00
N VAL A 75 -21.34 -39.05 -72.09
CA VAL A 75 -20.82 -37.68 -72.16
C VAL A 75 -21.61 -36.72 -71.27
N ILE A 76 -22.93 -36.92 -71.11
CA ILE A 76 -23.77 -36.11 -70.22
C ILE A 76 -23.44 -36.40 -68.74
N LEU A 77 -23.28 -37.67 -68.37
CA LEU A 77 -22.92 -38.07 -66.99
C LEU A 77 -21.52 -37.58 -66.57
N THR A 78 -20.57 -37.56 -67.52
CA THR A 78 -19.23 -37.01 -67.26
C THR A 78 -19.23 -35.49 -67.11
N TYR A 79 -20.08 -34.77 -67.86
CA TYR A 79 -20.22 -33.32 -67.69
C TYR A 79 -20.83 -32.93 -66.34
N ASP A 80 -21.89 -33.60 -65.91
CA ASP A 80 -22.56 -33.32 -64.64
C ASP A 80 -21.66 -33.62 -63.43
N SER A 81 -20.89 -34.71 -63.49
CA SER A 81 -19.90 -35.02 -62.44
C SER A 81 -18.76 -34.00 -62.39
N LEU A 82 -18.28 -33.51 -63.55
CA LEU A 82 -17.28 -32.45 -63.61
C LEU A 82 -17.84 -31.14 -63.00
N LYS A 83 -19.08 -30.78 -63.35
CA LYS A 83 -19.75 -29.60 -62.81
C LYS A 83 -19.92 -29.68 -61.30
N LEU A 84 -20.33 -30.84 -60.77
CA LEU A 84 -20.41 -31.07 -59.33
C LEU A 84 -19.05 -30.92 -58.64
N MET A 85 -17.98 -31.47 -59.24
CA MET A 85 -16.63 -31.33 -58.70
C MET A 85 -16.15 -29.87 -58.70
N THR A 86 -16.44 -29.11 -59.76
CA THR A 86 -16.09 -27.68 -59.82
C THR A 86 -16.84 -26.85 -58.76
N ASN A 87 -18.12 -27.16 -58.52
CA ASN A 87 -18.89 -26.49 -57.47
C ASN A 87 -18.36 -26.86 -56.08
N ALA A 88 -18.09 -28.13 -55.82
CA ALA A 88 -17.52 -28.57 -54.54
C ALA A 88 -16.14 -27.93 -54.26
N LEU A 89 -15.31 -27.76 -55.30
CA LEU A 89 -14.02 -27.08 -55.19
C LEU A 89 -14.22 -25.59 -54.87
N LYS A 90 -15.17 -24.92 -55.54
CA LYS A 90 -15.52 -23.53 -55.29
C LYS A 90 -15.99 -23.32 -53.85
N ASP A 91 -16.88 -24.18 -53.36
CA ASP A 91 -17.39 -24.11 -51.99
C ASP A 91 -16.28 -24.33 -50.96
N SER A 92 -15.37 -25.29 -51.23
CA SER A 92 -14.20 -25.50 -50.36
C SER A 92 -13.25 -24.29 -50.35
N LEU A 93 -13.10 -23.60 -51.48
CA LEU A 93 -12.25 -22.41 -51.59
C LEU A 93 -12.90 -21.24 -50.85
N GLU A 94 -14.21 -21.07 -50.97
CA GLU A 94 -14.98 -20.06 -50.24
C GLU A 94 -14.90 -20.28 -48.73
N TYR A 95 -15.06 -21.53 -48.26
CA TYR A 95 -14.89 -21.89 -46.84
C TYR A 95 -13.48 -21.59 -46.32
N LYS A 96 -12.44 -21.92 -47.09
CA LYS A 96 -11.05 -21.59 -46.72
C LYS A 96 -10.82 -20.08 -46.69
N ASN A 97 -11.38 -19.33 -47.63
CA ASN A 97 -11.27 -17.88 -47.65
C ASN A 97 -11.96 -17.24 -46.43
N LEU A 98 -13.15 -17.74 -46.06
CA LEU A 98 -13.85 -17.33 -44.85
C LEU A 98 -12.99 -17.59 -43.59
N THR A 99 -12.38 -18.76 -43.52
CA THR A 99 -11.49 -19.14 -42.41
C THR A 99 -10.27 -18.23 -42.33
N VAL A 100 -9.63 -17.91 -43.47
CA VAL A 100 -8.50 -16.97 -43.54
C VAL A 100 -8.93 -15.57 -43.06
N LYS A 101 -10.13 -15.11 -43.45
CA LYS A 101 -10.66 -13.82 -43.00
C LYS A 101 -10.85 -13.78 -41.49
N VAL A 102 -11.46 -14.82 -40.90
CA VAL A 102 -11.64 -14.92 -39.45
C VAL A 102 -10.30 -14.90 -38.70
N TYR A 103 -9.27 -15.58 -39.22
CA TYR A 103 -7.94 -15.52 -38.64
C TYR A 103 -7.31 -14.14 -38.78
N SER A 104 -7.43 -13.48 -39.94
CA SER A 104 -6.91 -12.12 -40.15
C SER A 104 -7.56 -11.13 -39.20
N ASP A 105 -8.88 -11.20 -39.03
CA ASP A 105 -9.63 -10.33 -38.12
C ASP A 105 -9.16 -10.56 -36.67
N SER A 106 -8.97 -11.82 -36.28
CA SER A 106 -8.45 -12.19 -34.96
C SER A 106 -7.02 -11.66 -34.72
N ILE A 107 -6.13 -11.78 -35.71
CA ILE A 107 -4.77 -11.24 -35.64
C ILE A 107 -4.81 -9.72 -35.52
N SER A 108 -5.66 -9.04 -36.29
CA SER A 108 -5.79 -7.57 -36.20
C SER A 108 -6.25 -7.12 -34.80
N ALA A 109 -7.17 -7.86 -34.18
CA ALA A 109 -7.63 -7.59 -32.82
C ALA A 109 -6.52 -7.83 -31.79
N LEU A 110 -5.70 -8.86 -31.96
CA LEU A 110 -4.54 -9.12 -31.09
C LEU A 110 -3.48 -8.02 -31.22
N VAL A 111 -3.17 -7.58 -32.45
CA VAL A 111 -2.25 -6.46 -32.68
C VAL A 111 -2.75 -5.19 -32.00
N LYS A 112 -4.05 -4.89 -32.10
CA LYS A 112 -4.65 -3.74 -31.42
C LYS A 112 -4.47 -3.82 -29.90
N ARG A 113 -4.72 -4.99 -29.31
CA ARG A 113 -4.52 -5.19 -27.86
C ARG A 113 -3.06 -5.05 -27.43
N ILE A 114 -2.10 -5.46 -28.25
CA ILE A 114 -0.66 -5.29 -27.96
C ILE A 114 -0.30 -3.80 -27.93
N VAL A 115 -0.82 -3.00 -28.86
CA VAL A 115 -0.62 -1.55 -28.87
C VAL A 115 -1.24 -0.91 -27.62
N GLU A 116 -2.48 -1.24 -27.29
CA GLU A 116 -3.15 -0.76 -26.06
C GLU A 116 -2.37 -1.15 -24.80
N PHE A 117 -1.83 -2.38 -24.74
CA PHE A 117 -1.03 -2.84 -23.62
C PHE A 117 0.29 -2.05 -23.46
N ASN A 118 0.97 -1.76 -24.58
CA ASN A 118 2.18 -0.96 -24.58
C ASN A 118 1.90 0.50 -24.12
N ASP A 119 0.74 1.06 -24.49
CA ASP A 119 0.32 2.38 -24.01
C ASP A 119 0.10 2.38 -22.49
N ILE A 120 -0.53 1.33 -21.95
CA ILE A 120 -0.71 1.14 -20.50
C ILE A 120 0.65 0.99 -19.81
N GLU A 121 1.58 0.23 -20.37
CA GLU A 121 2.93 0.07 -19.81
C GLU A 121 3.66 1.41 -19.71
N ASN A 122 3.57 2.24 -20.75
CA ASN A 122 4.16 3.58 -20.74
C ASN A 122 3.53 4.48 -19.68
N GLN A 123 2.20 4.46 -19.54
CA GLN A 123 1.50 5.21 -18.49
C GLN A 123 1.90 4.76 -17.09
N MET A 124 2.03 3.45 -16.87
CA MET A 124 2.50 2.90 -15.59
C MET A 124 3.93 3.32 -15.30
N ARG A 125 4.82 3.26 -16.29
CA ARG A 125 6.21 3.67 -16.14
C ARG A 125 6.33 5.15 -15.75
N ASP A 126 5.53 6.02 -16.34
CA ASP A 126 5.52 7.44 -16.00
C ASP A 126 4.91 7.70 -14.61
N SER A 127 3.87 6.96 -14.23
CA SER A 127 3.32 7.00 -12.87
C SER A 127 4.34 6.59 -11.81
N VAL A 128 5.14 5.54 -12.08
CA VAL A 128 6.23 5.11 -11.20
C VAL A 128 7.33 6.17 -11.09
N LYS A 129 7.70 6.83 -12.19
CA LYS A 129 8.66 7.94 -12.15
C LYS A 129 8.12 9.11 -11.33
N LEU A 130 6.85 9.47 -11.51
CA LEU A 130 6.20 10.54 -10.75
C LEU A 130 6.20 10.22 -9.26
N LEU A 131 5.79 9.01 -8.89
CA LEU A 131 5.76 8.55 -7.51
C LEU A 131 7.16 8.57 -6.88
N LYS A 132 8.18 8.12 -7.62
CA LYS A 132 9.58 8.18 -7.19
C LYS A 132 10.03 9.63 -6.92
N ASN A 133 9.66 10.56 -7.78
CA ASN A 133 9.99 11.98 -7.63
C ASN A 133 9.23 12.63 -6.46
N GLN A 134 7.98 12.24 -6.21
CA GLN A 134 7.24 12.68 -5.04
C GLN A 134 7.85 12.14 -3.75
N MET A 135 8.23 10.85 -3.74
CA MET A 135 8.84 10.22 -2.57
C MET A 135 10.20 10.83 -2.23
N SER A 136 11.02 11.17 -3.24
CA SER A 136 12.28 11.87 -2.99
C SER A 136 12.08 13.27 -2.41
N LYS A 137 11.08 14.03 -2.90
CA LYS A 137 10.71 15.35 -2.32
C LYS A 137 10.29 15.22 -0.86
N VAL A 138 9.39 14.29 -0.55
CA VAL A 138 8.90 14.05 0.82
C VAL A 138 10.07 13.65 1.75
N LEU A 139 11.02 12.84 1.28
CA LEU A 139 12.19 12.47 2.08
C LEU A 139 13.10 13.66 2.37
N VAL A 140 13.28 14.58 1.42
CA VAL A 140 14.06 15.80 1.63
C VAL A 140 13.35 16.73 2.62
N GLU A 141 12.03 16.94 2.46
CA GLU A 141 11.23 17.76 3.37
C GLU A 141 11.22 17.19 4.80
N LEU A 142 11.10 15.87 4.96
CA LEU A 142 11.19 15.21 6.25
C LEU A 142 12.55 15.42 6.92
N ARG A 143 13.64 15.36 6.15
CA ARG A 143 14.99 15.61 6.65
C ARG A 143 15.14 17.05 7.13
N GLN A 144 14.71 18.01 6.32
CA GLN A 144 14.77 19.44 6.66
C GLN A 144 13.92 19.76 7.88
N THR A 145 12.69 19.22 7.94
CA THR A 145 11.80 19.41 9.10
C THR A 145 12.42 18.84 10.37
N ARG A 146 13.07 17.67 10.28
CA ARG A 146 13.77 17.06 11.42
C ARG A 146 14.96 17.89 11.89
N GLU A 147 15.76 18.42 10.96
CA GLU A 147 16.88 19.31 11.26
C GLU A 147 16.37 20.59 11.94
N LEU A 148 15.32 21.23 11.41
CA LEU A 148 14.70 22.42 12.03
C LEU A 148 14.17 22.15 13.44
N VAL A 149 13.55 20.99 13.67
CA VAL A 149 13.05 20.60 15.00
C VAL A 149 14.22 20.40 15.97
N ASN A 150 15.28 19.71 15.56
CA ASN A 150 16.46 19.51 16.39
C ASN A 150 17.16 20.83 16.74
N ASP A 151 17.31 21.72 15.76
CA ASP A 151 17.92 23.04 15.95
C ASP A 151 17.06 23.88 16.91
N THR A 152 15.75 23.89 16.70
CA THR A 152 14.80 24.60 17.58
C THR A 152 14.82 24.05 19.00
N ASP A 153 14.85 22.74 19.18
CA ASP A 153 14.91 22.11 20.50
C ASP A 153 16.23 22.46 21.20
N SER A 154 17.37 22.37 20.51
CA SER A 154 18.67 22.72 21.09
C SER A 154 18.74 24.18 21.57
N LEU A 155 18.24 25.12 20.77
CA LEU A 155 18.15 26.53 21.14
C LEU A 155 17.19 26.76 22.31
N ARG A 156 16.09 25.99 22.39
CA ARG A 156 15.15 26.09 23.51
C ARG A 156 15.77 25.57 24.80
N TYR A 157 16.48 24.44 24.76
CA TYR A 157 17.17 23.93 25.95
C TYR A 157 18.26 24.89 26.44
N GLU A 158 19.09 25.42 25.53
CA GLU A 158 20.13 26.40 25.88
C GLU A 158 19.53 27.67 26.49
N LYS A 159 18.44 28.18 25.90
CA LYS A 159 17.75 29.37 26.42
C LYS A 159 17.05 29.12 27.76
N LEU A 160 16.45 27.94 27.95
CA LEU A 160 15.81 27.58 29.22
C LEU A 160 16.83 27.48 30.35
N ASP A 161 17.98 26.85 30.09
CA ASP A 161 19.06 26.75 31.08
C ASP A 161 19.61 28.13 31.43
N SER A 162 19.86 28.98 30.42
CA SER A 162 20.32 30.36 30.63
C SER A 162 19.34 31.20 31.45
N LEU A 163 18.04 31.12 31.14
CA LEU A 163 17.01 31.87 31.87
C LEU A 163 16.82 31.33 33.29
N ASN A 164 16.91 30.02 33.48
CA ASN A 164 16.81 29.43 34.81
C ASN A 164 17.99 29.88 35.69
N ASP A 165 19.21 29.86 35.15
CA ASP A 165 20.41 30.30 35.85
C ASP A 165 20.37 31.81 36.17
N GLU A 166 19.90 32.64 35.26
CA GLU A 166 19.72 34.07 35.49
C GLU A 166 18.70 34.34 36.60
N ASN A 167 17.58 33.60 36.60
CA ASN A 167 16.55 33.71 37.64
C ASN A 167 17.07 33.27 39.00
N ILE A 168 17.76 32.13 39.08
CA ILE A 168 18.39 31.64 40.31
C ILE A 168 19.37 32.68 40.88
N GLN A 169 20.19 33.31 40.03
CA GLN A 169 21.10 34.37 40.47
C GLN A 169 20.35 35.61 40.99
N LYS A 170 19.26 36.01 40.32
CA LYS A 170 18.41 37.12 40.78
C LYS A 170 17.77 36.81 42.13
N PHE A 171 17.23 35.60 42.32
CA PHE A 171 16.65 35.18 43.59
C PHE A 171 17.69 35.17 44.72
N ALA A 172 18.89 34.64 44.48
CA ALA A 172 19.97 34.68 45.46
C ALA A 172 20.33 36.12 45.88
N LYS A 173 20.36 37.07 44.93
CA LYS A 173 20.58 38.50 45.23
C LYS A 173 19.46 39.12 46.05
N ILE A 174 18.20 38.82 45.73
CA ILE A 174 17.03 39.31 46.48
C ILE A 174 17.06 38.74 47.90
N TYR A 175 17.23 37.43 48.03
CA TYR A 175 17.20 36.75 49.32
C TYR A 175 18.38 37.10 50.21
N ASN A 176 19.51 37.50 49.65
CA ASN A 176 20.59 38.10 50.43
C ASN A 176 20.14 39.37 51.18
N ASN A 177 19.13 40.09 50.71
CA ASN A 177 18.63 41.29 51.35
C ASN A 177 17.33 41.08 52.16
N THR A 178 16.82 39.85 52.21
CA THR A 178 15.61 39.47 52.94
C THR A 178 15.94 38.81 54.28
N GLY A 179 15.00 38.81 55.22
CA GLY A 179 15.18 38.17 56.53
C GLY A 179 15.37 36.65 56.43
N PRO A 180 16.29 36.02 57.19
CA PRO A 180 16.60 34.59 57.06
C PRO A 180 15.40 33.65 57.26
N ALA A 181 14.53 33.95 58.22
CA ALA A 181 13.34 33.14 58.50
C ALA A 181 12.27 33.21 57.38
N GLU A 182 12.17 34.35 56.69
CA GLU A 182 11.27 34.50 55.55
C GLU A 182 11.80 33.73 54.34
N VAL A 183 13.11 33.86 54.07
CA VAL A 183 13.77 33.12 53.00
C VAL A 183 13.65 31.61 53.24
N ALA A 184 13.84 31.13 54.48
CA ALA A 184 13.68 29.72 54.84
C ALA A 184 12.29 29.19 54.45
N LYS A 185 11.22 29.89 54.83
CA LYS A 185 9.83 29.53 54.48
C LYS A 185 9.57 29.51 52.98
N ILE A 186 10.24 30.38 52.21
CA ILE A 186 10.13 30.40 50.74
C ILE A 186 10.85 29.21 50.14
N LEU A 187 12.09 28.95 50.56
CA LEU A 187 12.91 27.85 50.05
C LEU A 187 12.35 26.47 50.40
N GLU A 188 11.66 26.31 51.54
CA GLU A 188 10.94 25.07 51.90
C GLU A 188 9.82 24.69 50.90
N ARG A 189 9.39 25.63 50.04
CA ARG A 189 8.36 25.39 49.02
C ARG A 189 8.94 25.16 47.63
N LEU A 190 10.25 25.29 47.45
CA LEU A 190 10.95 25.06 46.19
C LEU A 190 11.45 23.62 46.12
N ASP A 191 11.78 23.15 44.90
CA ASP A 191 12.51 21.89 44.77
C ASP A 191 13.90 22.04 45.42
N GLY A 192 14.32 21.00 46.14
CA GLY A 192 15.57 21.02 46.89
C GLY A 192 16.81 21.33 46.02
N LYS A 193 16.80 21.01 44.71
CA LYS A 193 17.90 21.39 43.81
C LYS A 193 17.98 22.89 43.57
N ASP A 194 16.86 23.52 43.24
CA ASP A 194 16.83 24.97 42.99
C ASP A 194 17.12 25.75 44.28
N ALA A 195 16.57 25.29 45.41
CA ALA A 195 16.86 25.87 46.72
C ALA A 195 18.36 25.76 47.08
N ALA A 196 19.00 24.62 46.79
CA ALA A 196 20.44 24.44 46.98
C ALA A 196 21.27 25.36 46.07
N ARG A 197 20.90 25.50 44.79
CA ARG A 197 21.58 26.41 43.84
C ARG A 197 21.46 27.87 44.29
N ILE A 198 20.29 28.28 44.75
CA ILE A 198 20.07 29.63 45.29
C ILE A 198 20.93 29.85 46.54
N LEU A 199 20.90 28.93 47.52
CA LEU A 199 21.70 29.05 48.75
C LEU A 199 23.21 29.09 48.47
N LYS A 200 23.70 28.33 47.49
CA LYS A 200 25.10 28.33 47.06
C LYS A 200 25.55 29.68 46.50
N LEU A 201 24.63 30.42 45.89
CA LEU A 201 24.88 31.75 45.32
C LEU A 201 24.60 32.89 46.32
N MET A 202 24.04 32.59 47.49
CA MET A 202 23.88 33.53 48.59
C MET A 202 25.20 33.76 49.34
N GLN A 203 25.26 34.82 50.15
CA GLN A 203 26.38 35.05 51.04
C GLN A 203 26.47 33.91 52.07
N PRO A 204 27.63 33.25 52.27
CA PRO A 204 27.73 32.03 53.08
C PRO A 204 27.16 32.17 54.49
N LYS A 205 27.44 33.31 55.15
CA LYS A 205 26.95 33.61 56.50
C LYS A 205 25.42 33.78 56.55
N LYS A 206 24.80 34.28 55.49
CA LYS A 206 23.33 34.40 55.40
C LYS A 206 22.69 33.07 55.04
N ALA A 207 23.28 32.33 54.10
CA ALA A 207 22.83 30.99 53.74
C ALA A 207 22.81 30.04 54.96
N GLY A 208 23.87 30.07 55.80
CA GLY A 208 23.91 29.30 57.04
C GLY A 208 22.76 29.66 58.00
N LYS A 209 22.48 30.96 58.21
CA LYS A 209 21.35 31.41 59.03
C LYS A 209 19.98 31.01 58.46
N VAL A 210 19.85 30.96 57.13
CA VAL A 210 18.63 30.49 56.47
C VAL A 210 18.42 29.00 56.75
N LEU A 211 19.48 28.19 56.63
CA LEU A 211 19.44 26.76 56.95
C LEU A 211 19.09 26.51 58.43
N GLU A 212 19.67 27.29 59.35
CA GLU A 212 19.32 27.23 60.78
C GLU A 212 17.86 27.60 61.06
N SER A 213 17.27 28.46 60.23
CA SER A 213 15.88 28.91 60.35
C SER A 213 14.88 27.98 59.64
N MET A 214 15.38 26.97 58.93
CA MET A 214 14.59 26.01 58.16
C MET A 214 14.25 24.79 59.00
N LYS A 215 13.18 24.08 58.64
CA LYS A 215 12.89 22.75 59.19
C LYS A 215 14.02 21.76 58.89
N PRO A 216 14.41 20.90 59.86
CA PRO A 216 15.54 19.99 59.71
C PRO A 216 15.44 19.06 58.50
N GLU A 217 14.23 18.60 58.17
CA GLU A 217 13.99 17.67 57.07
C GLU A 217 14.33 18.31 55.72
N PHE A 218 13.92 19.56 55.51
CA PHE A 218 14.17 20.32 54.28
C PHE A 218 15.64 20.76 54.18
N ALA A 219 16.24 21.19 55.30
CA ALA A 219 17.65 21.53 55.32
C ALA A 219 18.53 20.33 54.93
N ALA A 220 18.21 19.14 55.45
CA ALA A 220 18.90 17.91 55.10
C ALA A 220 18.70 17.54 53.61
N GLU A 221 17.49 17.67 53.08
CA GLU A 221 17.20 17.41 51.66
C GLU A 221 18.02 18.32 50.74
N ILE A 222 18.06 19.62 51.02
CA ILE A 222 18.81 20.61 50.25
C ILE A 222 20.32 20.30 50.30
N LEU A 223 20.86 19.99 51.48
CA LEU A 223 22.28 19.67 51.64
C LEU A 223 22.66 18.39 50.88
N LEU A 224 21.77 17.39 50.86
CA LEU A 224 21.99 16.16 50.12
C LEU A 224 21.91 16.37 48.61
N LYS A 225 20.93 17.16 48.13
CA LYS A 225 20.75 17.49 46.72
C LYS A 225 21.75 18.52 46.18
N GLY A 226 22.40 19.30 47.05
CA GLY A 226 23.37 20.34 46.69
C GLY A 226 24.81 19.86 46.50
N ASN A 227 25.12 18.62 46.87
CA ASN A 227 26.45 18.01 46.76
C ASN A 227 26.73 17.30 45.42
N TYR A 228 25.80 17.36 44.46
CA TYR A 228 25.93 16.79 43.12
C TYR A 228 25.66 17.82 42.03
#